data_AF-A0A2W0AK01-F1
#
_entry.id   AF-A0A2W0AK01-F1
#
_cell.length_a   1.000
_cell.length_b   1.000
_cell.length_c   1.000
_cell.angle_alpha   90.00
_cell.angle_beta   90.00
_cell.angle_gamma   90.00
#
_symmetry.space_group_name_H-M   'P 1'
#
loop_
_entity.id
_entity.type
_entity.pdbx_description
1 polymer ?
#
loop_
_entity_poly.entity_id
_entity_poly.type
_entity_poly.pdbx_seq_one_letter_code
_entity_poly.pdbx_strand_id
1 'polypeptide(L)'
;MKRLLLKLALLLSVAFFAVCSAALQKSAAGTQKGSASSAASPQSSANVATKPGSSTPNQELTHASNEAAGRTPQEAEPGRQEGEGESHDQEAAFKYSAAVRAIARITGLSLVTAYWLCVMINFAIIAAFVIFVMRSNLPTMLRSRTQSIQKGMEDARRASEDAGRRLREVEARLVRMSSEIEEMQKRAEDEARSEEDRIRTSIDEEKHKILQAAEQEITQTTNAVRRDLQKYAAELAVSIAEKGIRIDTSSDKALVEEFTEQLAGDARRNGSS
;
A
#
# COMPACT_ATOMS: atom_id res chain seq x y z
N MET A 1 -4.77 -58.92 8.42
CA MET A 1 -4.44 -58.75 9.86
C MET A 1 -4.93 -57.43 10.45
N LYS A 2 -4.57 -56.25 9.91
CA LYS A 2 -5.00 -54.94 10.45
C LYS A 2 -6.53 -54.73 10.55
N ARG A 3 -7.31 -55.21 9.56
CA ARG A 3 -8.79 -55.13 9.59
C ARG A 3 -9.44 -56.08 10.60
N LEU A 4 -8.76 -57.16 10.98
CA LEU A 4 -9.25 -58.13 11.98
C LEU A 4 -9.03 -57.59 13.40
N LEU A 5 -7.87 -56.97 13.63
CA LEU A 5 -7.55 -56.23 14.86
C LEU A 5 -8.47 -55.02 15.07
N LEU A 6 -8.83 -54.30 13.99
CA LEU A 6 -9.78 -53.19 14.08
C LEU A 6 -11.20 -53.66 14.44
N LYS A 7 -11.64 -54.81 13.89
CA LYS A 7 -12.94 -55.42 14.25
C LYS A 7 -12.96 -55.97 15.67
N LEU A 8 -11.84 -56.56 16.14
CA LEU A 8 -11.70 -57.02 17.52
C LEU A 8 -11.72 -55.84 18.51
N ALA A 9 -11.05 -54.74 18.17
CA ALA A 9 -11.04 -53.51 18.97
C ALA A 9 -12.42 -52.81 18.98
N LEU A 10 -13.14 -52.81 17.85
CA LEU A 10 -14.50 -52.29 17.77
C LEU A 10 -15.47 -53.16 18.60
N LEU A 11 -15.35 -54.50 18.54
CA LEU A 11 -16.14 -55.41 19.36
C LEU A 11 -15.84 -55.26 20.86
N LEU A 12 -14.58 -55.04 21.23
CA LEU A 12 -14.19 -54.76 22.63
C LEU A 12 -14.73 -53.40 23.11
N SER A 13 -14.72 -52.38 22.25
CA SER A 13 -15.31 -51.06 22.53
C SER A 13 -16.83 -51.14 22.72
N VAL A 14 -17.54 -51.91 21.90
CA VAL A 14 -19.00 -52.08 21.98
C VAL A 14 -19.39 -52.91 23.20
N ALA A 15 -18.64 -53.96 23.52
CA ALA A 15 -18.84 -54.76 24.73
C ALA A 15 -18.58 -53.94 26.01
N PHE A 16 -17.59 -53.04 25.99
CA PHE A 16 -17.30 -52.12 27.09
C PHE A 16 -18.42 -51.09 27.30
N PHE A 17 -18.99 -50.54 26.22
CA PHE A 17 -20.11 -49.60 26.30
C PHE A 17 -21.38 -50.25 26.87
N ALA A 18 -21.67 -51.50 26.50
CA ALA A 18 -22.81 -52.26 27.02
C ALA A 18 -22.69 -52.56 28.54
N VAL A 19 -21.48 -52.91 29.01
CA VAL A 19 -21.22 -53.12 30.44
C VAL A 19 -21.30 -51.80 31.23
N CYS A 20 -20.88 -50.69 30.62
CA CYS A 20 -20.95 -49.36 31.25
C CYS A 20 -22.39 -48.82 31.34
N SER A 21 -23.24 -49.03 30.34
CA SER A 21 -24.66 -48.65 30.40
C SER A 21 -25.46 -49.44 31.44
N ALA A 22 -25.17 -50.74 31.63
CA ALA A 22 -25.83 -51.56 32.65
C ALA A 22 -25.48 -51.12 34.09
N ALA A 23 -24.29 -50.56 34.30
CA ALA A 23 -23.87 -50.02 35.59
C ALA A 23 -24.54 -48.66 35.92
N LEU A 24 -24.88 -47.86 34.90
CA LEU A 24 -25.49 -46.54 35.08
C LEU A 24 -27.01 -46.60 35.34
N GLN A 25 -27.69 -47.64 34.86
CA GLN A 25 -29.16 -47.73 34.97
C GLN A 25 -29.65 -48.05 36.39
N LYS A 26 -28.77 -48.56 37.27
CA LYS A 26 -29.11 -48.93 38.65
C LYS A 26 -29.02 -47.77 39.65
N SER A 27 -28.54 -46.60 39.21
CA SER A 27 -28.32 -45.42 40.06
C SER A 27 -29.32 -44.27 39.83
N ALA A 28 -30.31 -44.43 38.96
CA ALA A 28 -31.23 -43.36 38.52
C ALA A 28 -32.70 -43.58 38.93
N ALA A 29 -32.97 -44.36 39.98
CA ALA A 29 -34.32 -44.54 40.55
C ALA A 29 -34.43 -43.82 41.90
N GLY A 30 -34.37 -42.49 41.87
CA GLY A 30 -34.55 -41.66 43.06
C GLY A 30 -34.59 -40.18 42.70
N THR A 31 -35.79 -39.61 42.78
CA THR A 31 -36.06 -38.16 42.88
C THR A 31 -36.00 -37.34 41.59
N GLN A 32 -37.16 -37.16 40.94
CA GLN A 32 -37.56 -35.85 40.42
C GLN A 32 -39.07 -35.76 40.19
N LYS A 33 -39.73 -34.89 40.98
CA LYS A 33 -41.15 -34.52 40.89
C LYS A 33 -41.20 -33.00 40.67
N GLY A 34 -41.93 -32.57 39.62
CA GLY A 34 -42.28 -31.18 39.32
C GLY A 34 -41.15 -30.40 38.63
N SER A 35 -41.36 -29.58 37.60
CA SER A 35 -42.56 -28.95 37.07
C SER A 35 -42.39 -28.64 35.57
N ALA A 36 -43.50 -28.74 34.84
CA ALA A 36 -43.63 -28.38 33.43
C ALA A 36 -43.88 -26.87 33.21
N SER A 37 -43.90 -26.48 31.93
CA SER A 37 -44.32 -25.19 31.33
C SER A 37 -43.18 -24.17 31.15
N SER A 38 -42.95 -23.46 30.03
CA SER A 38 -43.73 -23.10 28.84
C SER A 38 -42.73 -22.53 27.80
N ALA A 39 -42.64 -23.06 26.58
CA ALA A 39 -43.09 -22.47 25.29
C ALA A 39 -42.32 -21.27 24.68
N ALA A 40 -42.13 -21.41 23.35
CA ALA A 40 -42.03 -20.38 22.29
C ALA A 40 -40.65 -19.80 21.88
N SER A 41 -40.21 -20.24 20.69
CA SER A 41 -39.34 -19.54 19.72
C SER A 41 -40.17 -18.47 18.93
N PRO A 42 -39.67 -17.70 17.91
CA PRO A 42 -38.36 -17.68 17.22
C PRO A 42 -37.86 -16.27 16.77
N GLN A 43 -36.85 -16.24 15.86
CA GLN A 43 -36.42 -15.14 14.94
C GLN A 43 -35.43 -14.09 15.50
N SER A 44 -34.48 -13.49 14.78
CA SER A 44 -34.02 -13.51 13.37
C SER A 44 -32.75 -12.61 13.23
N SER A 45 -31.92 -12.86 12.20
CA SER A 45 -30.91 -11.96 11.54
C SER A 45 -29.63 -11.62 12.31
N ALA A 46 -28.39 -11.96 11.89
CA ALA A 46 -27.66 -11.65 10.66
C ALA A 46 -27.46 -10.14 10.38
N ASN A 47 -26.26 -9.59 10.59
CA ASN A 47 -25.30 -9.20 9.51
C ASN A 47 -24.23 -8.13 9.95
N VAL A 48 -22.96 -8.44 9.64
CA VAL A 48 -21.84 -7.61 9.07
C VAL A 48 -21.25 -6.36 9.76
N ALA A 49 -19.91 -6.43 9.93
CA ALA A 49 -18.81 -5.44 9.82
C ALA A 49 -18.95 -4.03 10.46
N THR A 50 -17.93 -3.35 11.01
CA THR A 50 -16.57 -3.10 10.51
C THR A 50 -15.79 -2.35 11.62
N LYS A 51 -14.47 -2.49 11.71
CA LYS A 51 -13.55 -1.57 12.42
C LYS A 51 -13.37 -0.27 11.60
N PRO A 52 -13.00 0.92 12.15
CA PRO A 52 -11.67 1.15 12.77
C PRO A 52 -11.66 2.11 13.97
N GLY A 53 -10.50 2.19 14.62
CA GLY A 53 -10.33 2.85 15.93
C GLY A 53 -10.03 4.34 15.91
N SER A 54 -10.06 4.92 17.12
CA SER A 54 -9.29 6.10 17.52
C SER A 54 -9.15 6.13 19.04
N SER A 55 -8.00 6.64 19.46
CA SER A 55 -7.46 6.83 20.81
C SER A 55 -8.16 7.94 21.60
N THR A 56 -8.28 7.80 22.93
CA THR A 56 -7.94 8.80 23.98
C THR A 56 -8.02 8.11 25.37
N PRO A 57 -7.10 8.40 26.31
CA PRO A 57 -7.04 7.82 27.65
C PRO A 57 -7.91 8.58 28.67
N ASN A 58 -8.10 7.97 29.85
CA ASN A 58 -8.84 8.42 31.05
C ASN A 58 -10.34 8.06 31.09
N GLN A 59 -10.66 6.99 31.81
CA GLN A 59 -11.66 7.12 32.86
C GLN A 59 -11.44 6.11 34.00
N GLU A 60 -11.70 6.62 35.17
CA GLU A 60 -11.27 6.22 36.49
C GLU A 60 -12.30 5.28 37.13
N LEU A 61 -11.78 4.23 37.78
CA LEU A 61 -12.31 3.52 38.96
C LEU A 61 -13.82 3.48 39.19
N THR A 62 -14.46 2.35 38.85
CA THR A 62 -15.58 1.79 39.63
C THR A 62 -15.53 0.25 39.64
N HIS A 63 -14.69 -0.31 40.53
CA HIS A 63 -14.85 -1.69 40.96
C HIS A 63 -15.75 -1.72 42.19
N ALA A 64 -17.04 -1.98 41.99
CA ALA A 64 -17.89 -2.56 43.02
C ALA A 64 -17.72 -4.09 42.94
N SER A 65 -16.82 -4.64 43.75
CA SER A 65 -16.79 -6.06 44.06
C SER A 65 -16.88 -6.25 45.56
N ASN A 66 -17.67 -7.25 45.89
CA ASN A 66 -18.35 -7.48 47.14
C ASN A 66 -17.38 -7.86 48.28
N GLU A 67 -17.76 -7.35 49.44
CA GLU A 67 -17.29 -7.60 50.79
C GLU A 67 -16.99 -9.05 51.18
N ALA A 68 -16.16 -9.10 52.23
CA ALA A 68 -16.20 -10.02 53.37
C ALA A 68 -15.18 -11.18 53.39
N ALA A 69 -13.97 -10.84 53.85
CA ALA A 69 -13.16 -11.76 54.65
C ALA A 69 -12.25 -10.97 55.60
N GLY A 70 -12.48 -11.09 56.92
CA GLY A 70 -11.44 -10.84 57.93
C GLY A 70 -11.85 -10.03 59.17
N ARG A 71 -12.45 -10.69 60.17
CA ARG A 71 -12.11 -10.45 61.59
C ARG A 71 -12.06 -11.77 62.35
N THR A 72 -10.99 -11.90 63.12
CA THR A 72 -10.59 -13.01 64.01
C THR A 72 -11.31 -12.89 65.39
N PRO A 73 -10.92 -13.65 66.45
CA PRO A 73 -11.61 -14.85 66.95
C PRO A 73 -12.19 -14.65 68.37
N GLN A 74 -13.35 -15.25 68.70
CA GLN A 74 -13.77 -15.28 70.11
C GLN A 74 -14.63 -16.50 70.47
N GLU A 75 -14.07 -17.28 71.39
CA GLU A 75 -14.67 -18.12 72.45
C GLU A 75 -15.74 -19.17 72.07
N ALA A 76 -15.32 -20.44 72.17
CA ALA A 76 -16.21 -21.59 72.32
C ALA A 76 -15.68 -22.54 73.40
N GLU A 77 -16.38 -22.55 74.53
CA GLU A 77 -16.71 -23.71 75.39
C GLU A 77 -18.20 -23.50 75.70
N PRO A 78 -19.10 -24.51 75.78
CA PRO A 78 -18.85 -25.84 76.37
C PRO A 78 -19.55 -27.03 75.66
N GLY A 79 -19.35 -28.25 76.17
CA GLY A 79 -20.36 -29.32 76.11
C GLY A 79 -19.91 -30.72 75.67
N ARG A 80 -19.66 -31.60 76.65
CA ARG A 80 -19.60 -33.07 76.49
C ARG A 80 -20.93 -33.62 75.93
N GLN A 81 -20.90 -34.66 75.08
CA GLN A 81 -21.03 -36.08 75.48
C GLN A 81 -21.33 -37.01 74.27
N GLU A 82 -20.44 -38.00 74.06
CA GLU A 82 -20.61 -39.39 73.58
C GLU A 82 -21.16 -39.74 72.17
N GLY A 83 -20.44 -40.66 71.48
CA GLY A 83 -20.86 -41.36 70.26
C GLY A 83 -19.70 -41.96 69.47
N GLU A 84 -19.22 -43.13 69.90
CA GLU A 84 -18.20 -43.94 69.21
C GLU A 84 -18.75 -44.61 67.92
N GLY A 85 -17.85 -44.88 66.95
CA GLY A 85 -17.97 -46.05 66.07
C GLY A 85 -18.14 -45.81 64.55
N GLU A 86 -17.06 -46.14 63.79
CA GLU A 86 -17.01 -46.95 62.53
C GLU A 86 -17.84 -46.47 61.29
N SER A 87 -17.45 -46.64 60.01
CA SER A 87 -16.59 -47.61 59.35
C SER A 87 -16.11 -47.14 57.96
N HIS A 88 -14.89 -47.58 57.58
CA HIS A 88 -14.36 -47.58 56.22
C HIS A 88 -14.93 -48.79 55.45
N ASP A 89 -16.08 -48.67 54.76
CA ASP A 89 -16.75 -49.84 54.14
C ASP A 89 -17.17 -49.70 52.66
N GLN A 90 -16.64 -48.73 51.92
CA GLN A 90 -17.00 -48.58 50.48
C GLN A 90 -16.00 -49.26 49.53
N GLU A 91 -14.75 -49.48 49.93
CA GLU A 91 -13.75 -50.21 49.11
C GLU A 91 -13.90 -51.74 49.16
N ALA A 92 -14.57 -52.27 50.18
CA ALA A 92 -14.73 -53.72 50.37
C ALA A 92 -15.75 -54.34 49.39
N ALA A 93 -16.73 -53.55 48.91
CA ALA A 93 -17.81 -54.03 48.06
C ALA A 93 -17.38 -54.32 46.61
N PHE A 94 -16.39 -53.61 46.08
CA PHE A 94 -15.89 -53.85 44.71
C PHE A 94 -14.92 -55.04 44.62
N LYS A 95 -14.29 -55.44 45.72
CA LYS A 95 -13.31 -56.55 45.76
C LYS A 95 -13.97 -57.94 45.67
N TYR A 96 -15.29 -58.06 45.82
CA TYR A 96 -16.02 -59.34 45.81
C TYR A 96 -17.20 -59.39 44.83
N SER A 97 -17.09 -58.75 43.66
CA SER A 97 -18.10 -58.92 42.60
C SER A 97 -18.17 -60.38 42.12
N ALA A 98 -19.36 -60.79 41.65
CA ALA A 98 -19.63 -62.17 41.23
C ALA A 98 -18.68 -62.70 40.14
N ALA A 99 -18.10 -61.81 39.32
CA ALA A 99 -17.08 -62.15 38.34
C ALA A 99 -15.73 -62.54 39.00
N VAL A 100 -15.32 -61.84 40.06
CA VAL A 100 -14.10 -62.15 40.84
C VAL A 100 -14.27 -63.44 41.64
N ARG A 101 -15.47 -63.68 42.20
CA ARG A 101 -15.81 -64.94 42.90
C ARG A 101 -15.91 -66.16 41.97
N ALA A 102 -16.33 -65.99 40.72
CA ALA A 102 -16.43 -67.08 39.75
C ALA A 102 -15.04 -67.56 39.29
N ILE A 103 -14.10 -66.64 39.09
CA ILE A 103 -12.72 -66.97 38.67
C ILE A 103 -11.92 -67.58 39.83
N ALA A 104 -12.13 -67.09 41.06
CA ALA A 104 -11.49 -67.61 42.26
C ALA A 104 -11.80 -69.08 42.56
N ARG A 105 -13.02 -69.52 42.26
CA ARG A 105 -13.48 -70.89 42.53
C ARG A 105 -12.89 -71.93 41.58
N ILE A 106 -12.44 -71.52 40.39
CA ILE A 106 -11.90 -72.40 39.35
C ILE A 106 -10.37 -72.55 39.46
N THR A 107 -9.67 -71.56 40.02
CA THR A 107 -8.20 -71.49 39.93
C THR A 107 -7.44 -71.83 41.21
N GLY A 108 -8.10 -71.98 42.37
CA GLY A 108 -7.46 -72.49 43.58
C GLY A 108 -6.23 -71.72 44.08
N LEU A 109 -6.03 -70.47 43.63
CA LEU A 109 -4.94 -69.56 44.03
C LEU A 109 -5.53 -68.17 44.34
N SER A 110 -4.85 -67.42 45.23
CA SER A 110 -5.33 -66.21 45.92
C SER A 110 -6.05 -65.17 45.03
N LEU A 111 -7.23 -64.71 45.49
CA LEU A 111 -8.05 -63.65 44.86
C LEU A 111 -7.27 -62.36 44.56
N VAL A 112 -6.25 -62.07 45.37
CA VAL A 112 -5.39 -60.89 45.24
C VAL A 112 -4.54 -60.95 43.96
N THR A 113 -4.01 -62.13 43.62
CA THR A 113 -3.15 -62.30 42.44
C THR A 113 -3.96 -62.26 41.14
N ALA A 114 -5.16 -62.85 41.14
CA ALA A 114 -6.07 -62.77 39.99
C ALA A 114 -6.53 -61.32 39.72
N TYR A 115 -6.83 -60.54 40.77
CA TYR A 115 -7.17 -59.12 40.64
C TYR A 115 -6.02 -58.30 40.05
N TRP A 116 -4.80 -58.44 40.58
CA TRP A 116 -3.62 -57.74 40.04
C TRP A 116 -3.31 -58.13 38.60
N LEU A 117 -3.48 -59.41 38.23
CA LEU A 117 -3.27 -59.86 36.86
C LEU A 117 -4.29 -59.25 35.88
N CYS A 118 -5.57 -59.20 36.25
CA CYS A 118 -6.60 -58.54 35.45
C CYS A 118 -6.34 -57.04 35.28
N VAL A 119 -5.90 -56.35 36.33
CA VAL A 119 -5.53 -54.92 36.26
C VAL A 119 -4.33 -54.71 35.34
N MET A 120 -3.30 -55.56 35.44
CA MET A 120 -2.13 -55.48 34.56
C MET A 120 -2.46 -55.72 33.10
N ILE A 121 -3.33 -56.69 32.80
CA ILE A 121 -3.81 -56.94 31.44
C ILE A 121 -4.61 -55.74 30.92
N ASN A 122 -5.49 -55.16 31.75
CA ASN A 122 -6.29 -54.00 31.35
C ASN A 122 -5.38 -52.78 31.07
N PHE A 123 -4.41 -52.53 31.94
CA PHE A 123 -3.41 -51.49 31.75
C PHE A 123 -2.57 -51.72 30.49
N ALA A 124 -2.13 -52.96 30.24
CA ALA A 124 -1.39 -53.31 29.03
C ALA A 124 -2.22 -53.08 27.75
N ILE A 125 -3.52 -53.36 27.77
CA ILE A 125 -4.43 -53.10 26.63
C ILE A 125 -4.56 -51.59 26.39
N ILE A 126 -4.77 -50.79 27.45
CA ILE A 126 -4.88 -49.32 27.34
C ILE A 126 -3.54 -48.73 26.87
N ALA A 127 -2.43 -49.16 27.45
CA ALA A 127 -1.09 -48.71 27.06
C ALA A 127 -0.78 -49.06 25.60
N ALA A 128 -1.12 -50.27 25.14
CA ALA A 128 -0.95 -50.67 23.74
C ALA A 128 -1.81 -49.81 22.80
N PHE A 129 -3.04 -49.48 23.18
CA PHE A 129 -3.91 -48.59 22.41
C PHE A 129 -3.34 -47.16 22.32
N VAL A 130 -2.90 -46.58 23.45
CA VAL A 130 -2.27 -45.26 23.48
C VAL A 130 -1.00 -45.22 22.64
N ILE A 131 -0.13 -46.23 22.76
CA ILE A 131 1.10 -46.32 21.96
C ILE A 131 0.76 -46.43 20.47
N PHE A 132 -0.26 -47.20 20.10
CA PHE A 132 -0.69 -47.33 18.69
C PHE A 132 -1.19 -45.99 18.12
N VAL A 133 -2.04 -45.27 18.85
CA VAL A 133 -2.56 -43.95 18.44
C VAL A 133 -1.44 -42.91 18.38
N MET A 134 -0.57 -42.89 19.38
CA MET A 134 0.55 -41.95 19.46
C MET A 134 1.55 -42.20 18.32
N ARG A 135 1.89 -43.46 18.04
CA ARG A 135 2.80 -43.82 16.95
C ARG A 135 2.25 -43.45 15.57
N SER A 136 0.93 -43.34 15.41
CA SER A 136 0.30 -42.89 14.16
C SER A 136 0.19 -41.36 14.02
N ASN A 137 -0.11 -40.64 15.11
CA ASN A 137 -0.43 -39.20 15.04
C ASN A 137 0.78 -38.29 15.28
N LEU A 138 1.69 -38.67 16.18
CA LEU A 138 2.87 -37.87 16.52
C LEU A 138 3.76 -37.57 15.29
N PRO A 139 4.22 -38.55 14.49
CA PRO A 139 5.12 -38.25 13.38
C PRO A 139 4.50 -37.33 12.33
N THR A 140 3.18 -37.40 12.13
CA THR A 140 2.45 -36.56 11.18
C THR A 140 2.44 -35.09 11.60
N MET A 141 2.18 -34.79 12.89
CA MET A 141 2.17 -33.43 13.40
C MET A 141 3.58 -32.80 13.41
N LEU A 142 4.60 -33.56 13.82
CA LEU A 142 5.98 -33.08 13.81
C LEU A 142 6.47 -32.83 12.38
N ARG A 143 6.16 -33.73 11.44
CA ARG A 143 6.52 -33.56 10.03
C ARG A 143 5.84 -32.34 9.40
N SER A 144 4.57 -32.07 9.72
CA SER A 144 3.86 -30.86 9.28
C SER A 144 4.53 -29.58 9.82
N ARG A 145 4.90 -29.57 11.12
CA ARG A 145 5.64 -28.45 11.71
C ARG A 145 7.00 -28.24 11.05
N THR A 146 7.80 -29.30 10.87
CA THR A 146 9.09 -29.23 10.18
C THR A 146 8.95 -28.72 8.75
N GLN A 147 7.94 -29.20 8.00
CA GLN A 147 7.66 -28.72 6.65
C GLN A 147 7.28 -27.24 6.64
N SER A 148 6.47 -26.78 7.59
CA SER A 148 6.11 -25.35 7.69
C SER A 148 7.32 -24.46 8.01
N ILE A 149 8.23 -24.92 8.87
CA ILE A 149 9.46 -24.19 9.22
C ILE A 149 10.38 -24.15 8.00
N GLN A 150 10.59 -25.30 7.34
CA GLN A 150 11.44 -25.37 6.15
C GLN A 150 10.89 -24.49 5.03
N LYS A 151 9.58 -24.53 4.81
CA LYS A 151 8.90 -23.64 3.86
C LYS A 151 9.06 -22.17 4.27
N GLY A 152 8.89 -21.82 5.55
CA GLY A 152 9.10 -20.47 6.05
C GLY A 152 10.53 -19.96 5.85
N MET A 153 11.53 -20.83 6.05
CA MET A 153 12.94 -20.48 5.78
C MET A 153 13.22 -20.32 4.29
N GLU A 154 12.64 -21.17 3.45
CA GLU A 154 12.78 -21.07 1.99
C GLU A 154 12.08 -19.81 1.45
N ASP A 155 10.88 -19.53 1.91
CA ASP A 155 10.11 -18.32 1.55
C ASP A 155 10.85 -17.05 2.02
N ALA A 156 11.40 -17.04 3.24
CA ALA A 156 12.22 -15.93 3.73
C ALA A 156 13.50 -15.74 2.92
N ARG A 157 14.15 -16.83 2.51
CA ARG A 157 15.33 -16.78 1.64
C ARG A 157 14.97 -16.24 0.25
N ARG A 158 13.89 -16.73 -0.36
CA ARG A 158 13.39 -16.23 -1.65
C ARG A 158 13.00 -14.76 -1.58
N ALA A 159 12.34 -14.33 -0.50
CA ALA A 159 12.00 -12.93 -0.28
C ALA A 159 13.24 -12.05 -0.15
N SER A 160 14.27 -12.53 0.56
CA SER A 160 15.56 -11.82 0.69
C SER A 160 16.31 -11.73 -0.63
N GLU A 161 16.31 -12.81 -1.42
CA GLU A 161 16.92 -12.84 -2.75
C GLU A 161 16.18 -11.92 -3.73
N ASP A 162 14.85 -11.89 -3.71
CA ASP A 162 14.04 -10.99 -4.54
C ASP A 162 14.23 -9.53 -4.13
N ALA A 163 14.22 -9.23 -2.82
CA ALA A 163 14.53 -7.90 -2.32
C ALA A 163 15.93 -7.44 -2.74
N GLY A 164 16.93 -8.32 -2.64
CA GLY A 164 18.30 -8.03 -3.10
C GLY A 164 18.39 -7.84 -4.62
N ARG A 165 17.59 -8.56 -5.41
CA ARG A 165 17.50 -8.36 -6.87
C ARG A 165 16.89 -6.99 -7.20
N ARG A 166 15.78 -6.63 -6.56
CA ARG A 166 15.13 -5.33 -6.75
C ARG A 166 16.03 -4.18 -6.33
N LEU A 167 16.77 -4.34 -5.22
CA LEU A 167 17.72 -3.32 -4.77
C LEU A 167 18.80 -3.08 -5.84
N ARG A 168 19.43 -4.16 -6.34
CA ARG A 168 20.43 -4.04 -7.41
C ARG A 168 19.87 -3.44 -8.70
N GLU A 169 18.63 -3.76 -9.05
CA GLU A 169 17.98 -3.15 -10.21
C GLU A 169 17.75 -1.64 -10.00
N VAL A 170 17.29 -1.23 -8.82
CA VAL A 170 17.11 0.19 -8.49
C VAL A 170 18.44 0.91 -8.46
N GLU A 171 19.48 0.34 -7.85
CA GLU A 171 20.85 0.90 -7.85
C GLU A 171 21.37 1.06 -9.28
N ALA A 172 21.21 0.05 -10.14
CA ALA A 172 21.61 0.12 -11.55
C ALA A 172 20.84 1.21 -12.31
N ARG A 173 19.54 1.36 -12.05
CA ARG A 173 18.72 2.44 -12.62
C ARG A 173 19.18 3.81 -12.13
N LEU A 174 19.50 3.95 -10.85
CA LEU A 174 20.00 5.21 -10.29
C LEU A 174 21.34 5.61 -10.92
N VAL A 175 22.30 4.68 -11.02
CA VAL A 175 23.58 4.95 -11.68
C VAL A 175 23.38 5.37 -13.13
N ARG A 176 22.49 4.69 -13.86
CA ARG A 176 22.16 5.05 -15.23
C ARG A 176 21.53 6.45 -15.33
N MET A 177 20.56 6.77 -14.47
CA MET A 177 19.94 8.10 -14.43
C MET A 177 20.96 9.18 -14.09
N SER A 178 21.89 8.93 -13.16
CA SER A 178 23.00 9.85 -12.87
C SER A 178 23.88 10.07 -14.10
N SER A 179 24.25 9.02 -14.84
CA SER A 179 25.01 9.18 -16.08
C SER A 179 24.25 9.92 -17.17
N GLU A 180 22.94 9.67 -17.31
CA GLU A 180 22.09 10.37 -18.29
C GLU A 180 21.93 11.86 -17.93
N ILE A 181 21.86 12.21 -16.63
CA ILE A 181 21.84 13.60 -16.16
C ILE A 181 23.17 14.30 -16.48
N GLU A 182 24.31 13.66 -16.22
CA GLU A 182 25.62 14.23 -16.54
C GLU A 182 25.79 14.43 -18.06
N GLU A 183 25.32 13.49 -18.88
CA GLU A 183 25.31 13.64 -20.33
C GLU A 183 24.38 14.78 -20.78
N MET A 184 23.19 14.87 -20.20
CA MET A 184 22.24 15.95 -20.51
C MET A 184 22.81 17.31 -20.14
N GLN A 185 23.47 17.42 -18.99
CA GLN A 185 24.12 18.66 -18.56
C GLN A 185 25.24 19.05 -19.52
N LYS A 186 26.12 18.12 -19.89
CA LYS A 186 27.19 18.39 -20.86
C LYS A 186 26.63 18.83 -22.22
N ARG A 187 25.62 18.12 -22.73
CA ARG A 187 24.98 18.50 -24.00
C ARG A 187 24.32 19.87 -23.93
N ALA A 188 23.64 20.19 -22.82
CA ALA A 188 23.03 21.49 -22.63
C ALA A 188 24.07 22.62 -22.54
N GLU A 189 25.21 22.38 -21.89
CA GLU A 189 26.33 23.34 -21.84
C GLU A 189 26.95 23.55 -23.23
N ASP A 190 27.18 22.48 -23.99
CA ASP A 190 27.73 22.55 -25.34
C ASP A 190 26.75 23.23 -26.32
N GLU A 191 25.46 22.90 -26.25
CA GLU A 191 24.40 23.52 -27.05
C GLU A 191 24.23 25.00 -26.70
N ALA A 192 24.25 25.35 -25.40
CA ALA A 192 24.18 26.74 -24.96
C ALA A 192 25.35 27.58 -25.50
N ARG A 193 26.57 27.04 -25.48
CA ARG A 193 27.75 27.71 -26.05
C ARG A 193 27.64 27.89 -27.56
N SER A 194 27.25 26.83 -28.28
CA SER A 194 27.06 26.91 -29.73
C SER A 194 25.96 27.90 -30.10
N GLU A 195 24.90 27.97 -29.31
CA GLU A 195 23.79 28.90 -29.53
C GLU A 195 24.21 30.34 -29.21
N GLU A 196 24.98 30.56 -28.14
CA GLU A 196 25.54 31.88 -27.82
C GLU A 196 26.41 32.41 -28.96
N ASP A 197 27.29 31.57 -29.52
CA ASP A 197 28.13 31.94 -30.66
C ASP A 197 27.31 32.24 -31.92
N ARG A 198 26.26 31.47 -32.19
CA ARG A 198 25.34 31.70 -33.31
C ARG A 198 24.58 33.00 -33.16
N ILE A 199 24.00 33.24 -31.99
CA ILE A 199 23.26 34.47 -31.67
C ILE A 199 24.18 35.68 -31.79
N ARG A 200 25.40 35.59 -31.26
CA ARG A 200 26.38 36.67 -31.34
C ARG A 200 26.72 37.02 -32.79
N THR A 201 26.95 35.99 -33.62
CA THR A 201 27.21 36.19 -35.05
C THR A 201 26.01 36.84 -35.75
N SER A 202 24.79 36.36 -35.49
CA SER A 202 23.59 36.98 -36.08
C SER A 202 23.36 38.42 -35.61
N ILE A 203 23.66 38.72 -34.35
CA ILE A 203 23.56 40.09 -33.81
C ILE A 203 24.57 41.01 -34.51
N ASP A 204 25.80 40.56 -34.72
CA ASP A 204 26.82 41.36 -35.40
C ASP A 204 26.43 41.61 -36.86
N GLU A 205 25.91 40.60 -37.56
CA GLU A 205 25.37 40.73 -38.92
C GLU A 205 24.18 41.69 -38.99
N GLU A 206 23.21 41.54 -38.08
CA GLU A 206 22.03 42.42 -38.00
C GLU A 206 22.44 43.86 -37.68
N LYS A 207 23.38 44.05 -36.75
CA LYS A 207 23.94 45.36 -36.42
C LYS A 207 24.55 46.02 -37.67
N HIS A 208 25.36 45.29 -38.43
CA HIS A 208 25.93 45.80 -39.67
C HIS A 208 24.86 46.19 -40.69
N LYS A 209 23.82 45.36 -40.84
CA LYS A 209 22.71 45.63 -41.75
C LYS A 209 21.90 46.85 -41.33
N ILE A 210 21.65 47.03 -40.03
CA ILE A 210 20.95 48.20 -39.48
C ILE A 210 21.77 49.47 -39.72
N LEU A 211 23.08 49.44 -39.49
CA LEU A 211 23.95 50.60 -39.75
C LEU A 211 23.94 50.99 -41.23
N GLN A 212 24.05 50.02 -42.13
CA GLN A 212 23.98 50.27 -43.57
C GLN A 212 22.62 50.85 -43.99
N ALA A 213 21.52 50.30 -43.48
CA ALA A 213 20.18 50.81 -43.75
C ALA A 213 20.01 52.25 -43.24
N ALA A 214 20.48 52.54 -42.03
CA ALA A 214 20.44 53.88 -41.44
C ALA A 214 21.29 54.88 -42.24
N GLU A 215 22.49 54.52 -42.67
CA GLU A 215 23.35 55.37 -43.52
C GLU A 215 22.69 55.68 -44.87
N GLN A 216 22.05 54.68 -45.48
CA GLN A 216 21.30 54.84 -46.71
C GLN A 216 20.09 55.76 -46.52
N GLU A 217 19.33 55.57 -45.44
CA GLU A 217 18.16 56.40 -45.10
C GLU A 217 18.56 57.86 -44.82
N ILE A 218 19.63 58.08 -44.06
CA ILE A 218 20.19 59.42 -43.81
C ILE A 218 20.59 60.08 -45.13
N THR A 219 21.26 59.35 -46.01
CA THR A 219 21.71 59.88 -47.31
C THR A 219 20.51 60.24 -48.20
N GLN A 220 19.51 59.37 -48.27
CA GLN A 220 18.28 59.61 -49.04
C GLN A 220 17.51 60.81 -48.50
N THR A 221 17.33 60.89 -47.18
CA THR A 221 16.64 61.99 -46.50
C THR A 221 17.38 63.31 -46.68
N THR A 222 18.70 63.31 -46.53
CA THR A 222 19.53 64.52 -46.72
C THR A 222 19.42 65.03 -48.15
N ASN A 223 19.45 64.13 -49.15
CA ASN A 223 19.27 64.50 -50.55
C ASN A 223 17.86 65.04 -50.84
N ALA A 224 16.83 64.47 -50.22
CA ALA A 224 15.46 64.97 -50.32
C ALA A 224 15.33 66.38 -49.72
N VAL A 225 15.80 66.58 -48.48
CA VAL A 225 15.79 67.88 -47.79
C VAL A 225 16.58 68.93 -48.58
N ARG A 226 17.72 68.56 -49.16
CA ARG A 226 18.51 69.48 -50.00
C ARG A 226 17.73 69.93 -51.23
N ARG A 227 17.01 69.02 -51.90
CA ARG A 227 16.16 69.35 -53.06
C ARG A 227 15.01 70.26 -52.66
N ASP A 228 14.41 70.03 -51.50
CA ASP A 228 13.30 70.86 -51.01
C ASP A 228 13.76 72.27 -50.63
N LEU A 229 14.94 72.41 -50.01
CA LEU A 229 15.56 73.72 -49.76
C LEU A 229 15.88 74.47 -51.07
N GLN A 230 16.36 73.76 -52.10
CA GLN A 230 16.62 74.36 -53.41
C GLN A 230 15.34 74.87 -54.08
N LYS A 231 14.25 74.09 -54.02
CA LYS A 231 12.94 74.51 -54.54
C LYS A 231 12.44 75.75 -53.80
N TYR A 232 12.50 75.74 -52.46
CA TYR A 232 12.07 76.87 -51.65
C TYR A 232 12.87 78.15 -51.95
N ALA A 233 14.19 78.03 -52.11
CA ALA A 233 15.03 79.15 -52.50
C ALA A 233 14.70 79.69 -53.91
N ALA A 234 14.43 78.80 -54.87
CA ALA A 234 14.01 79.19 -56.22
C ALA A 234 12.65 79.92 -56.20
N GLU A 235 11.67 79.40 -55.44
CA GLU A 235 10.36 80.02 -55.28
C GLU A 235 10.47 81.41 -54.61
N LEU A 236 11.31 81.52 -53.57
CA LEU A 236 11.58 82.81 -52.92
C LEU A 236 12.25 83.80 -53.89
N ALA A 237 13.24 83.36 -54.67
CA ALA A 237 13.91 84.21 -55.66
C ALA A 237 12.93 84.71 -56.74
N VAL A 238 12.07 83.83 -57.26
CA VAL A 238 11.00 84.21 -58.19
C VAL A 238 10.06 85.23 -57.55
N SER A 239 9.62 85.01 -56.31
CA SER A 239 8.73 85.95 -55.61
C SER A 239 9.35 87.34 -55.39
N ILE A 240 10.68 87.43 -55.21
CA ILE A 240 11.40 88.70 -55.10
C ILE A 240 11.54 89.35 -56.48
N ALA A 241 11.85 88.57 -57.51
CA ALA A 241 11.93 89.06 -58.89
C ALA A 241 10.58 89.62 -59.37
N GLU A 242 9.48 88.90 -59.13
CA GLU A 242 8.11 89.37 -59.42
C GLU A 242 7.80 90.72 -58.77
N LYS A 243 8.21 90.92 -57.51
CA LYS A 243 8.05 92.20 -56.81
C LYS A 243 8.97 93.31 -57.34
N GLY A 244 10.12 92.94 -57.93
CA GLY A 244 11.12 93.86 -58.47
C GLY A 244 10.88 94.28 -59.93
N ILE A 245 10.08 93.53 -60.70
CA ILE A 245 9.73 93.86 -62.08
C ILE A 245 8.82 95.10 -62.10
N ARG A 246 9.36 96.24 -62.54
CA ARG A 246 8.57 97.44 -62.87
C ARG A 246 8.29 97.43 -64.37
N ILE A 247 7.02 97.25 -64.74
CA ILE A 247 6.56 97.28 -66.12
C ILE A 247 6.55 98.74 -66.58
N ASP A 248 7.41 99.06 -67.55
CA ASP A 248 7.46 100.34 -68.25
C ASP A 248 7.28 100.10 -69.76
N THR A 249 6.65 101.06 -70.44
CA THR A 249 6.32 101.00 -71.87
C THR A 249 7.54 100.78 -72.78
N SER A 250 8.75 101.13 -72.31
CA SER A 250 10.00 100.87 -73.03
C SER A 250 10.46 99.40 -72.94
N SER A 251 10.25 98.74 -71.80
CA SER A 251 10.60 97.32 -71.58
C SER A 251 9.74 96.37 -72.42
N ASP A 252 8.44 96.67 -72.59
CA ASP A 252 7.52 95.87 -73.41
C ASP A 252 7.93 95.85 -74.89
N LYS A 253 8.42 96.97 -75.42
CA LYS A 253 8.87 97.05 -76.82
C LYS A 253 10.11 96.21 -77.07
N ALA A 254 11.07 96.24 -76.15
CA ALA A 254 12.28 95.43 -76.25
C ALA A 254 11.98 93.92 -76.19
N LEU A 255 11.04 93.50 -75.33
CA LEU A 255 10.59 92.11 -75.24
C LEU A 255 9.92 91.61 -76.53
N VAL A 256 9.08 92.44 -77.15
CA VAL A 256 8.40 92.08 -78.41
C VAL A 256 9.41 91.94 -79.55
N GLU A 257 10.39 92.84 -79.64
CA GLU A 257 11.44 92.78 -80.67
C GLU A 257 12.31 91.52 -80.52
N GLU A 258 12.78 91.22 -79.31
CA GLU A 258 13.58 90.01 -79.03
C GLU A 258 12.80 88.72 -79.31
N PHE A 259 11.52 88.65 -78.92
CA PHE A 259 10.67 87.49 -79.21
C PHE A 259 10.46 87.30 -80.72
N THR A 260 10.30 88.40 -81.47
CA THR A 260 10.18 88.32 -82.94
C THR A 260 11.48 87.89 -83.61
N GLU A 261 12.63 88.33 -83.12
CA GLU A 261 13.94 87.86 -83.61
C GLU A 261 14.16 86.37 -83.31
N GLN A 262 13.81 85.90 -82.11
CA GLN A 262 13.99 84.50 -81.73
C GLN A 262 13.10 83.57 -82.56
N LEU A 263 11.85 83.97 -82.81
CA LEU A 263 10.93 83.23 -83.67
C LEU A 263 11.40 83.20 -85.13
N ALA A 264 11.95 84.31 -85.63
CA ALA A 264 12.55 84.36 -86.97
C ALA A 264 13.82 83.49 -87.08
N GLY A 265 14.62 83.42 -86.01
CA GLY A 265 15.80 82.56 -85.90
C GLY A 265 15.47 81.07 -85.88
N ASP A 266 14.48 80.65 -85.08
CA ASP A 266 14.06 79.25 -85.01
C ASP A 266 13.33 78.80 -86.30
N ALA A 267 12.55 79.68 -86.93
CA ALA A 267 11.96 79.40 -88.24
C ALA A 267 13.03 79.18 -89.33
N ARG A 268 14.14 79.94 -89.28
CA ARG A 268 15.30 79.72 -90.17
C ARG A 268 16.03 78.40 -89.88
N ARG A 269 16.13 78.00 -88.61
CA ARG A 269 16.83 76.77 -88.19
C ARG A 269 16.02 75.51 -88.53
N ASN A 270 14.70 75.57 -88.44
CA ASN A 270 13.80 74.45 -88.74
C ASN A 270 13.48 74.30 -90.25
N GLY A 271 13.76 75.33 -91.06
CA GLY A 271 13.55 75.31 -92.51
C GLY A 271 14.75 74.84 -93.36
N SER A 272 15.84 74.38 -92.74
CA SER A 272 17.07 73.95 -93.45
C SER A 272 17.40 72.46 -93.32
N SER A 273 16.39 71.61 -93.04
CA SER A 273 16.51 70.13 -93.05
C SER A 273 15.67 69.52 -94.16
#